data_AF-A0A116LH94-F1
#
_entry.id   AF-A0A116LH94-F1
#
_cell.length_a   1.000
_cell.length_b   1.000
_cell.length_c   1.000
_cell.angle_alpha   90.00
_cell.angle_beta   90.00
_cell.angle_gamma   90.00
#
_symmetry.space_group_name_H-M   'P 1'
#
loop_
_entity.id
_entity.type
_entity.pdbx_description
1 polymer ?
#
loop_
_entity_poly.entity_id
_entity_poly.type
_entity_poly.pdbx_seq_one_letter_code
_entity_poly.pdbx_strand_id
1 'polypeptide(L)' 'MWFKSESMGKFVYVVYKAVRDDQGEFQGVLEYVQDIQPFFEIDSDFHREL' A
#
# COMPACT_ATOMS: atom_id res chain seq x y z
N MET A 1 5.61 1.37 0.58
CA MET A 1 5.97 1.71 1.98
C MET A 1 4.70 1.86 2.79
N TRP A 2 4.66 1.48 4.07
CA TRP A 2 3.50 1.78 4.94
C TRP A 2 3.88 2.72 6.07
N PHE A 3 2.90 3.49 6.54
CA PHE A 3 3.04 4.38 7.70
C PHE A 3 1.70 4.55 8.42
N LYS A 4 1.74 4.93 9.70
CA LYS A 4 0.55 5.38 10.42
C LYS A 4 0.25 6.82 10.01
N SER A 5 -0.92 7.05 9.40
CA SER A 5 -1.37 8.40 9.08
C SER A 5 -2.02 9.03 10.30
N GLU A 6 -1.38 10.04 10.87
CA GLU A 6 -1.90 10.77 12.04
C GLU A 6 -3.22 11.50 11.72
N SER A 7 -3.40 12.00 10.50
CA SER A 7 -4.63 12.69 10.09
C SER A 7 -5.82 11.74 9.89
N MET A 8 -5.56 10.50 9.48
CA MET A 8 -6.59 9.50 9.20
C MET A 8 -6.76 8.46 10.33
N GLY A 9 -5.88 8.49 11.34
CA GLY A 9 -5.90 7.56 12.47
C GLY A 9 -5.67 6.09 12.11
N LYS A 10 -5.08 5.79 10.94
CA LYS A 10 -4.99 4.43 10.38
C LYS A 10 -3.68 4.16 9.65
N PHE A 11 -3.34 2.89 9.49
CA PHE A 11 -2.20 2.47 8.68
C PHE A 11 -2.53 2.51 7.19
N VAL A 12 -1.68 3.18 6.43
CA VAL A 12 -1.78 3.29 4.98
C VAL A 12 -0.54 2.70 4.30
N TYR A 13 -0.76 1.97 3.21
CA TYR A 13 0.28 1.45 2.35
C TYR A 13 0.25 2.17 1.00
N VAL A 14 1.40 2.70 0.60
CA VAL A 14 1.59 3.43 -0.64
C VAL A 14 2.52 2.66 -1.58
N VAL A 15 2.08 2.46 -2.81
CA VAL A 15 2.85 1.82 -3.90
C VAL A 15 2.91 2.73 -5.10
N TYR A 16 4.11 2.91 -5.63
CA TYR A 16 4.36 3.59 -6.88
C TYR A 16 4.68 2.57 -7.97
N LYS A 17 3.97 2.64 -9.09
CA LYS A 17 4.22 1.79 -10.25
C LYS A 17 4.34 2.64 -11.51
N ALA A 18 5.43 2.47 -12.25
CA ALA A 18 5.55 3.07 -13.58
C ALA A 18 4.50 2.45 -14.51
N VAL A 19 3.70 3.30 -15.14
CA VAL A 19 2.78 2.93 -16.20
C VAL A 19 3.52 3.11 -17.52
N ARG A 20 3.41 2.10 -18.37
CA ARG A 20 3.99 2.06 -19.71
C ARG A 20 2.93 1.65 -20.71
N ASP A 21 3.04 2.09 -21.94
CA ASP A 21 2.19 1.60 -23.03
C ASP A 21 2.67 0.22 -23.52
N ASP A 22 2.01 -0.32 -24.54
CA ASP A 22 2.30 -1.65 -25.09
C ASP A 22 3.70 -1.75 -25.72
N GLN A 23 4.33 -0.61 -26.00
CA GLN A 23 5.63 -0.43 -26.60
C GLN A 23 6.71 -0.20 -25.52
N GLY A 24 6.29 -0.10 -24.26
CA GLY A 24 7.16 0.11 -23.11
C GLY A 24 7.49 1.59 -22.84
N GLU A 25 6.93 2.52 -23.60
CA GLU A 25 7.15 3.96 -23.41
C GLU A 25 6.51 4.42 -22.11
N PHE A 26 7.24 5.25 -21.36
CA PHE A 26 6.79 5.72 -20.06
C PHE A 26 5.62 6.68 -20.18
N GLN A 27 4.50 6.34 -19.54
CA GLN A 27 3.27 7.13 -19.55
C GLN A 27 3.03 7.87 -18.23
N GLY A 28 3.71 7.49 -17.15
CA GLY A 28 3.57 8.13 -15.84
C GLY A 28 3.76 7.17 -14.67
N VAL A 29 3.41 7.63 -13.47
CA VAL A 29 3.43 6.82 -12.24
C VAL A 29 2.02 6.74 -11.68
N LEU A 30 1.57 5.52 -11.41
CA LEU A 30 0.36 5.27 -10.66
C LEU A 30 0.69 5.11 -9.18
N GLU A 31 0.01 5.91 -8.35
CA GLU A 31 0.07 5.81 -6.89
C GLU A 31 -1.17 5.04 -6.39
N TYR A 32 -0.93 3.93 -5.69
CA TYR A 32 -1.98 3.23 -4.96
C TYR A 32 -1.87 3.58 -3.48
N VAL A 33 -2.98 4.04 -2.90
CA VAL A 33 -3.09 4.26 -1.45
C VAL A 33 -4.13 3.30 -0.91
N GLN A 34 -3.69 2.36 -0.08
CA GLN A 34 -4.54 1.36 0.53
C GLN A 34 -4.62 1.57 2.04
N ASP A 35 -5.85 1.54 2.56
CA ASP A 35 -6.08 1.36 3.99
C ASP A 35 -5.74 -0.08 4.37
N ILE A 36 -4.68 -0.24 5.17
CA ILE A 36 -4.22 -1.55 5.62
C ILE A 36 -4.55 -1.81 7.09
N GLN A 37 -5.24 -0.89 7.77
CA GLN A 37 -5.72 -1.09 9.13
C GLN A 37 -6.49 -2.42 9.30
N PRO A 38 -7.36 -2.83 8.37
CA PRO A 38 -8.08 -4.10 8.50
C PRO A 38 -7.16 -5.32 8.60
N PHE A 39 -5.95 -5.29 8.00
CA PHE A 39 -5.03 -6.42 8.09
C PHE A 39 -4.44 -6.61 9.49
N PHE A 40 -4.36 -5.54 10.29
CA PHE A 40 -3.95 -5.61 11.70
C PHE A 40 -5.08 -6.09 12.61
N GLU A 41 -6.32 -5.90 12.20
CA GLU A 41 -7.54 -6.25 12.96
C GLU A 41 -8.06 -7.65 12.62
N ILE A 42 -7.45 -8.34 11.65
CA ILE A 42 -7.71 -9.76 11.43
C ILE A 42 -7.22 -10.50 12.68
N ASP A 43 -8.17 -10.91 13.53
CA ASP A 43 -7.96 -11.90 14.60
C ASP A 43 -7.50 -13.22 13.97
N SER A 44 -6.21 -13.34 13.73
CA SER A 44 -5.59 -14.60 13.37
C SER A 44 -4.30 -14.73 14.15
N ASP A 45 -4.10 -15.92 14.73
CA ASP A 45 -2.87 -16.34 15.40
C ASP A 45 -1.62 -16.35 14.48
N PHE A 46 -1.69 -15.73 13.29
CA PHE A 46 -0.55 -15.53 12.41
C PHE A 46 0.23 -14.27 12.80
N HIS A 47 0.69 -14.22 14.05
CA HIS A 47 1.89 -13.48 14.39
C HIS A 47 3.07 -14.20 13.69
N ARG A 48 3.30 -13.89 12.40
CA ARG A 48 4.58 -14.23 11.77
C ARG A 48 5.60 -13.28 12.41
N GLU A 49 6.21 -13.75 13.49
CA GLU A 49 7.42 -13.18 14.05
C GLU A 49 8.39 -12.91 12.90
N LEU A 50 8.74 -11.63 12.72
CA LEU A 50 9.76 -11.14 11.81
C LEU A 50 11.13 -11.21 12.48
#